data_AF-A0A096CT09-F1
#
_entry.id   AF-A0A096CT09-F1
#
_cell.length_a   1.000
_cell.length_b   1.000
_cell.length_c   1.000
_cell.angle_alpha   90.00
_cell.angle_beta   90.00
_cell.angle_gamma   90.00
#
_symmetry.space_group_name_H-M   'P 1'
#
loop_
_entity.id
_entity.type
_entity.pdbx_description
1 polymer ?
#
loop_
_entity_poly.entity_id
_entity_poly.type
_entity_poly.pdbx_seq_one_letter_code
_entity_poly.pdbx_strand_id
1 'polypeptide(L)'
;MNSNKINSIELPEELIEFKKIYLNNKDPIKRKVLSFSEVSYFMNKIIPLPINSNSYYKIRYEFYNNDEYLLLFLAYKYIIYKLLLRKINLYELKISIEDIIFTTNFIDLFFQYKSPILDRNSNIVWILPKQKMKQYIYESIYFNNFNNYYYEEETLLNLIYIIAGFAKYEYQNIDVEKIDKLELLNYPTLIFANIKLYEKGVIEIIEEDNRIGIVLNFNSSNNQNAIFSKNEDLLKKKILQVINKIDSVNYNINDFLN
;
A
#
# COMPACT_ATOMS: atom_id res chain seq x y z
N MET A 1 -22.03 -30.53 32.19
CA MET A 1 -20.85 -29.66 32.08
C MET A 1 -21.05 -28.77 30.86
N ASN A 2 -21.50 -27.54 31.07
CA ASN A 2 -21.63 -26.57 29.98
C ASN A 2 -20.23 -26.12 29.59
N SER A 3 -19.82 -26.42 28.37
CA SER A 3 -18.67 -25.76 27.77
C SER A 3 -19.03 -24.29 27.65
N ASN A 4 -18.41 -23.47 28.50
CA ASN A 4 -18.32 -22.04 28.26
C ASN A 4 -17.62 -21.89 26.91
N LYS A 5 -18.41 -21.71 25.83
CA LYS A 5 -17.92 -21.08 24.62
C LYS A 5 -17.48 -19.70 25.05
N ILE A 6 -16.19 -19.56 25.34
CA ILE A 6 -15.54 -18.25 25.40
C ILE A 6 -15.86 -17.65 24.04
N ASN A 7 -16.78 -16.69 23.99
CA ASN A 7 -17.05 -15.94 22.78
C ASN A 7 -15.73 -15.27 22.43
N SER A 8 -15.01 -15.79 21.44
CA SER A 8 -13.85 -15.14 20.90
C SER A 8 -14.31 -13.75 20.48
N ILE A 9 -13.75 -12.72 21.11
CA ILE A 9 -14.09 -11.35 20.75
C ILE A 9 -13.63 -11.15 19.31
N GLU A 10 -14.60 -11.00 18.42
CA GLU A 10 -14.34 -10.79 17.00
C GLU A 10 -13.77 -9.38 16.78
N LEU A 11 -12.78 -9.28 15.92
CA LEU A 11 -12.23 -8.00 15.48
C LEU A 11 -13.34 -7.10 14.90
N PRO A 12 -13.12 -5.78 14.87
CA PRO A 12 -13.93 -4.87 14.05
C PRO A 12 -14.15 -5.41 12.63
N GLU A 13 -15.34 -5.19 12.06
CA GLU A 13 -15.76 -5.80 10.78
C GLU A 13 -14.83 -5.41 9.64
N GLU A 14 -14.46 -4.13 9.59
CA GLU A 14 -13.51 -3.60 8.61
C GLU A 14 -12.12 -4.23 8.71
N LEU A 15 -11.72 -4.66 9.91
CA LEU A 15 -10.46 -5.35 10.13
C LEU A 15 -10.56 -6.81 9.67
N ILE A 16 -11.71 -7.46 9.87
CA ILE A 16 -11.93 -8.82 9.34
C ILE A 16 -11.87 -8.80 7.81
N GLU A 17 -12.54 -7.85 7.15
CA GLU A 17 -12.54 -7.75 5.69
C GLU A 17 -11.17 -7.37 5.12
N PHE A 18 -10.50 -6.37 5.69
CA PHE A 18 -9.16 -6.04 5.23
C PHE A 18 -8.18 -7.21 5.44
N LYS A 19 -8.35 -8.04 6.50
CA LYS A 19 -7.46 -9.19 6.76
C LYS A 19 -7.57 -10.25 5.67
N LYS A 20 -8.78 -10.50 5.19
CA LYS A 20 -9.02 -11.41 4.05
C LYS A 20 -8.31 -10.92 2.79
N ILE A 21 -8.45 -9.63 2.46
CA ILE A 21 -7.83 -9.03 1.28
C ILE A 21 -6.31 -9.08 1.38
N TYR A 22 -5.76 -8.69 2.53
CA TYR A 22 -4.32 -8.62 2.77
C TYR A 22 -3.65 -9.99 2.67
N LEU A 23 -4.22 -11.02 3.30
CA LEU A 23 -3.65 -12.38 3.32
C LEU A 23 -3.77 -13.12 1.99
N ASN A 24 -4.82 -12.83 1.20
CA ASN A 24 -5.02 -13.47 -0.10
C ASN A 24 -4.08 -12.93 -1.19
N ASN A 25 -3.33 -11.87 -0.91
CA ASN A 25 -2.47 -11.23 -1.87
C ASN A 25 -1.01 -11.39 -1.45
N LYS A 26 -0.17 -12.04 -2.26
CA LYS A 26 1.27 -12.17 -1.99
C LYS A 26 2.09 -10.99 -2.55
N ASP A 27 1.47 -10.16 -3.37
CA ASP A 27 2.14 -9.05 -4.04
C ASP A 27 2.08 -7.79 -3.13
N PRO A 28 3.24 -7.33 -2.62
CA PRO A 28 3.29 -6.21 -1.68
C PRO A 28 2.85 -4.87 -2.31
N ILE A 29 2.94 -4.73 -3.64
CA ILE A 29 2.44 -3.55 -4.36
C ILE A 29 0.91 -3.63 -4.45
N LYS A 30 0.35 -4.77 -4.90
CA LYS A 30 -1.11 -4.92 -5.04
C LYS A 30 -1.85 -4.84 -3.70
N ARG A 31 -1.23 -5.24 -2.58
CA ARG A 31 -1.81 -5.04 -1.23
C ARG A 31 -2.10 -3.58 -0.90
N LYS A 32 -1.41 -2.63 -1.53
CA LYS A 32 -1.57 -1.18 -1.32
C LYS A 32 -2.36 -0.49 -2.44
N VAL A 33 -2.92 -1.26 -3.36
CA VAL A 33 -3.78 -0.76 -4.44
C VAL A 33 -5.20 -1.20 -4.15
N LEU A 34 -6.12 -0.25 -4.08
CA LEU A 34 -7.52 -0.50 -3.70
C LEU A 34 -8.45 -0.04 -4.82
N SER A 35 -9.40 -0.88 -5.21
CA SER A 35 -10.50 -0.49 -6.09
C SER A 35 -11.41 0.54 -5.42
N PHE A 36 -12.21 1.27 -6.21
CA PHE A 36 -13.19 2.21 -5.69
C PHE A 36 -14.14 1.59 -4.64
N SER A 37 -14.61 0.37 -4.86
CA SER A 37 -15.53 -0.31 -3.93
C SER A 37 -14.87 -0.59 -2.59
N GLU A 38 -13.61 -1.04 -2.58
CA GLU A 38 -12.83 -1.28 -1.36
C GLU A 38 -12.60 0.02 -0.59
N VAL A 39 -12.10 1.08 -1.26
CA VAL A 39 -11.88 2.38 -0.61
C VAL A 39 -13.17 2.91 -0.03
N SER A 40 -14.28 2.86 -0.78
CA SER A 40 -15.59 3.32 -0.32
C SER A 40 -16.09 2.54 0.89
N TYR A 41 -15.95 1.22 0.88
CA TYR A 41 -16.34 0.36 2.00
C TYR A 41 -15.57 0.72 3.27
N PHE A 42 -14.24 0.76 3.20
CA PHE A 42 -13.40 1.02 4.38
C PHE A 42 -13.57 2.45 4.89
N MET A 43 -13.56 3.45 4.00
CA MET A 43 -13.70 4.86 4.39
C MET A 43 -15.05 5.16 5.05
N ASN A 44 -16.09 4.39 4.76
CA ASN A 44 -17.41 4.51 5.41
C ASN A 44 -17.46 3.85 6.81
N LYS A 45 -16.56 2.90 7.10
CA LYS A 45 -16.53 2.13 8.37
C LYS A 45 -15.51 2.68 9.37
N ILE A 46 -14.47 3.35 8.91
CA ILE A 46 -13.45 3.95 9.78
C ILE A 46 -13.93 5.26 10.40
N ILE A 47 -13.40 5.54 11.59
CA ILE A 47 -13.70 6.74 12.37
C ILE A 47 -12.41 7.39 12.85
N PRO A 48 -12.39 8.71 13.09
CA PRO A 48 -11.28 9.36 13.79
C PRO A 48 -10.92 8.63 15.07
N LEU A 49 -9.63 8.37 15.27
CA LEU A 49 -9.13 7.67 16.45
C LEU A 49 -8.62 8.72 17.48
N PRO A 50 -9.25 8.84 18.65
CA PRO A 50 -8.78 9.71 19.72
C PRO A 50 -7.61 9.06 20.47
N ILE A 51 -6.53 9.82 20.66
CA ILE A 51 -5.32 9.35 21.35
C ILE A 51 -4.89 10.40 22.37
N ASN A 52 -4.40 9.96 23.52
CA ASN A 52 -3.79 10.88 24.49
C ASN A 52 -2.53 11.55 23.88
N SER A 53 -2.51 12.86 23.87
CA SER A 53 -1.42 13.70 23.32
C SER A 53 -0.05 13.35 23.89
N ASN A 54 0.06 13.20 25.21
CA ASN A 54 1.32 12.83 25.86
C ASN A 54 1.81 11.46 25.37
N SER A 55 0.93 10.46 25.30
CA SER A 55 1.31 9.13 24.76
C SER A 55 1.73 9.21 23.30
N TYR A 56 0.99 9.95 22.46
CA TYR A 56 1.30 10.10 21.05
C TYR A 56 2.68 10.74 20.84
N TYR A 57 2.92 11.92 21.43
CA TYR A 57 4.16 12.67 21.20
C TYR A 57 5.37 12.01 21.85
N LYS A 58 5.17 11.34 23.00
CA LYS A 58 6.20 10.51 23.60
C LYS A 58 6.67 9.42 22.63
N ILE A 59 5.73 8.65 22.06
CA ILE A 59 6.08 7.58 21.10
C ILE A 59 6.66 8.17 19.81
N ARG A 60 6.14 9.32 19.35
CA ARG A 60 6.54 9.93 18.07
C ARG A 60 7.96 10.48 18.08
N TYR A 61 8.47 10.94 19.22
CA TYR A 61 9.70 11.72 19.28
C TYR A 61 10.77 11.18 20.24
N GLU A 62 10.43 10.30 21.20
CA GLU A 62 11.41 9.83 22.21
C GLU A 62 12.04 8.46 21.90
N PHE A 63 11.58 7.73 20.89
CA PHE A 63 12.09 6.38 20.57
C PHE A 63 12.97 6.35 19.31
N TYR A 64 13.71 5.26 19.14
CA TYR A 64 14.33 4.89 17.85
C TYR A 64 13.27 4.14 17.02
N ASN A 65 13.21 4.33 15.69
CA ASN A 65 12.13 3.80 14.83
C ASN A 65 10.70 4.24 15.22
N ASN A 66 10.52 5.54 15.48
CA ASN A 66 9.26 6.13 15.96
C ASN A 66 8.01 5.76 15.14
N ASP A 67 8.13 5.54 13.83
CA ASP A 67 6.97 5.25 12.96
C ASP A 67 6.38 3.85 13.22
N GLU A 68 7.23 2.83 13.37
CA GLU A 68 6.78 1.44 13.57
C GLU A 68 6.11 1.25 14.94
N TYR A 69 6.73 1.79 16.00
CA TYR A 69 6.16 1.77 17.34
C TYR A 69 4.86 2.56 17.43
N LEU A 70 4.78 3.70 16.74
CA LEU A 70 3.55 4.48 16.67
C LEU A 70 2.44 3.68 15.98
N LEU A 71 2.72 3.02 14.86
CA LEU A 71 1.74 2.17 14.16
C LEU A 71 1.25 1.03 15.05
N LEU A 72 2.13 0.31 15.75
CA LEU A 72 1.77 -0.75 16.69
C LEU A 72 0.85 -0.24 17.80
N PHE A 73 1.20 0.90 18.39
CA PHE A 73 0.40 1.55 19.42
C PHE A 73 -0.98 1.95 18.90
N LEU A 74 -1.04 2.58 17.72
CA LEU A 74 -2.30 3.00 17.11
C LEU A 74 -3.17 1.83 16.70
N ALA A 75 -2.59 0.74 16.19
CA ALA A 75 -3.29 -0.48 15.84
C ALA A 75 -4.00 -1.08 17.06
N TYR A 76 -3.26 -1.22 18.17
CA TYR A 76 -3.83 -1.67 19.43
C TYR A 76 -4.96 -0.74 19.91
N LYS A 77 -4.71 0.57 19.92
CA LYS A 77 -5.73 1.56 20.35
C LYS A 77 -6.97 1.55 19.46
N TYR A 78 -6.82 1.34 18.15
CA TYR A 78 -7.92 1.26 17.21
C TYR A 78 -8.85 0.08 17.52
N ILE A 79 -8.28 -1.12 17.70
CA ILE A 79 -9.06 -2.32 18.05
C ILE A 79 -9.83 -2.07 19.35
N ILE A 80 -9.13 -1.65 20.41
CA ILE A 80 -9.74 -1.39 21.72
C ILE A 80 -10.86 -0.36 21.61
N TYR A 81 -10.62 0.75 20.92
CA TYR A 81 -11.60 1.83 20.76
C TYR A 81 -12.87 1.33 20.05
N LYS A 82 -12.72 0.61 18.94
CA LYS A 82 -13.86 0.05 18.20
C LYS A 82 -14.64 -0.99 19.02
N LEU A 83 -13.96 -1.83 19.80
CA LEU A 83 -14.61 -2.80 20.68
C LEU A 83 -15.38 -2.10 21.83
N LEU A 84 -14.83 -1.04 22.40
CA LEU A 84 -15.51 -0.23 23.42
C LEU A 84 -16.76 0.46 22.88
N LEU A 85 -16.71 1.00 21.65
CA LEU A 85 -17.90 1.58 21.00
C LEU A 85 -19.02 0.54 20.81
N ARG A 86 -18.67 -0.74 20.64
CA ARG A 86 -19.60 -1.87 20.59
C ARG A 86 -20.03 -2.38 21.97
N LYS A 87 -19.60 -1.73 23.06
CA LYS A 87 -19.84 -2.13 24.46
C LYS A 87 -19.36 -3.55 24.79
N ILE A 88 -18.29 -4.00 24.13
CA ILE A 88 -17.69 -5.31 24.38
C ILE A 88 -16.85 -5.24 25.68
N ASN A 89 -17.02 -6.23 26.55
CA ASN A 89 -16.21 -6.35 27.76
C ASN A 89 -14.77 -6.74 27.39
N LEU A 90 -13.79 -5.93 27.79
CA LEU A 90 -12.38 -6.13 27.45
C LEU A 90 -11.63 -7.05 28.43
N TYR A 91 -12.23 -7.46 29.55
CA TYR A 91 -11.54 -8.16 30.65
C TYR A 91 -10.84 -9.46 30.21
N GLU A 92 -11.36 -10.15 29.18
CA GLU A 92 -10.79 -11.39 28.64
C GLU A 92 -10.26 -11.23 27.20
N LEU A 93 -10.02 -9.99 26.75
CA LEU A 93 -9.61 -9.74 25.38
C LEU A 93 -8.21 -10.30 25.11
N LYS A 94 -8.15 -11.28 24.21
CA LYS A 94 -6.92 -11.79 23.61
C LYS A 94 -6.86 -11.35 22.15
N ILE A 95 -5.99 -10.40 21.85
CA ILE A 95 -5.68 -10.01 20.47
C ILE A 95 -4.42 -10.77 20.04
N SER A 96 -4.47 -11.47 18.92
CA SER A 96 -3.28 -12.15 18.40
C SER A 96 -2.28 -11.13 17.85
N ILE A 97 -0.99 -11.47 17.86
CA ILE A 97 0.06 -10.60 17.28
C ILE A 97 -0.18 -10.39 15.79
N GLU A 98 -0.66 -11.42 15.08
CA GLU A 98 -1.02 -11.33 13.67
C GLU A 98 -2.09 -10.27 13.41
N ASP A 99 -3.12 -10.20 14.26
CA ASP A 99 -4.18 -9.19 14.14
C ASP A 99 -3.64 -7.78 14.37
N ILE A 100 -2.65 -7.62 15.27
CA ILE A 100 -1.97 -6.34 15.46
C ILE A 100 -1.17 -5.96 14.22
N ILE A 101 -0.35 -6.86 13.66
CA ILE A 101 0.47 -6.61 12.46
C ILE A 101 -0.41 -6.27 11.26
N PHE A 102 -1.51 -6.98 11.10
CA PHE A 102 -2.47 -6.69 10.06
C PHE A 102 -3.12 -5.29 10.27
N THR A 103 -3.45 -4.95 11.52
CA THR A 103 -4.04 -3.66 11.84
C THR A 103 -3.04 -2.51 11.71
N THR A 104 -1.74 -2.72 11.90
CA THR A 104 -0.74 -1.67 11.60
C THR A 104 -0.76 -1.31 10.12
N ASN A 105 -0.83 -2.30 9.22
CA ASN A 105 -0.99 -2.08 7.79
C ASN A 105 -2.29 -1.34 7.46
N PHE A 106 -3.37 -1.64 8.18
CA PHE A 106 -4.64 -0.92 8.03
C PHE A 106 -4.50 0.56 8.42
N ILE A 107 -3.87 0.84 9.56
CA ILE A 107 -3.64 2.22 10.02
C ILE A 107 -2.74 2.97 9.04
N ASP A 108 -1.65 2.36 8.58
CA ASP A 108 -0.73 2.98 7.62
C ASP A 108 -1.43 3.31 6.29
N LEU A 109 -2.31 2.42 5.84
CA LEU A 109 -3.03 2.61 4.58
C LEU A 109 -4.14 3.66 4.69
N PHE A 110 -4.95 3.65 5.75
CA PHE A 110 -6.19 4.44 5.82
C PHE A 110 -6.11 5.72 6.67
N PHE A 111 -5.07 5.94 7.49
CA PHE A 111 -5.01 7.07 8.43
C PHE A 111 -3.81 8.01 8.21
N GLN A 112 -3.98 9.29 8.56
CA GLN A 112 -2.95 10.33 8.54
C GLN A 112 -2.23 10.41 9.90
N TYR A 113 -1.64 9.30 10.33
CA TYR A 113 -1.05 9.20 11.67
C TYR A 113 0.21 10.06 11.88
N LYS A 114 0.86 10.52 10.81
CA LYS A 114 2.04 11.40 10.87
C LYS A 114 1.67 12.88 11.01
N SER A 115 0.43 13.26 10.71
CA SER A 115 -0.05 14.64 10.72
C SER A 115 -1.38 14.74 11.47
N PRO A 116 -1.38 14.48 12.78
CA PRO A 116 -2.63 14.42 13.52
C PRO A 116 -3.13 15.82 13.91
N ILE A 117 -4.37 15.91 14.38
CA ILE A 117 -4.96 17.18 14.83
C ILE A 117 -5.03 17.20 16.35
N LEU A 118 -4.33 18.14 16.97
CA LEU A 118 -4.45 18.42 18.41
C LEU A 118 -5.76 19.15 18.69
N ASP A 119 -6.58 18.60 19.57
CA ASP A 119 -7.72 19.31 20.14
C ASP A 119 -7.20 20.38 21.12
N ARG A 120 -7.57 21.64 20.89
CA ARG A 120 -7.08 22.77 21.69
C ARG A 120 -7.60 22.75 23.13
N ASN A 121 -8.71 22.06 23.36
CA ASN A 121 -9.43 22.09 24.64
C ASN A 121 -9.26 20.79 25.44
N SER A 122 -8.48 19.83 24.97
CA SER A 122 -8.28 18.55 25.64
C SER A 122 -6.88 18.00 25.39
N ASN A 123 -6.46 17.00 26.18
CA ASN A 123 -5.20 16.30 25.94
C ASN A 123 -5.35 15.22 24.85
N ILE A 124 -6.20 15.45 23.84
CA ILE A 124 -6.50 14.49 22.78
C ILE A 124 -5.90 14.95 21.46
N VAL A 125 -5.23 14.01 20.80
CA VAL A 125 -4.77 14.11 19.42
C VAL A 125 -5.65 13.17 18.60
N TRP A 126 -6.24 13.70 17.53
CA TRP A 126 -7.10 12.97 16.61
C TRP A 126 -6.29 12.45 15.42
N ILE A 127 -6.29 11.13 15.25
CA ILE A 127 -5.76 10.49 14.05
C ILE A 127 -6.91 10.36 13.04
N LEU A 128 -6.85 11.15 11.98
CA LEU A 128 -7.93 11.21 10.99
C LEU A 128 -7.74 10.21 9.85
N PRO A 129 -8.84 9.71 9.26
CA PRO A 129 -8.81 9.05 7.96
C PRO A 129 -8.14 9.90 6.88
N LYS A 130 -7.49 9.27 5.90
CA LYS A 130 -6.79 9.97 4.80
C LYS A 130 -7.73 10.83 3.96
N GLN A 131 -7.43 12.13 3.92
CA GLN A 131 -8.14 13.10 3.11
C GLN A 131 -8.03 12.78 1.62
N LYS A 132 -6.87 12.30 1.15
CA LYS A 132 -6.68 11.89 -0.25
C LYS A 132 -7.63 10.77 -0.69
N MET A 133 -7.91 9.80 0.19
CA MET A 133 -8.90 8.76 -0.09
C MET A 133 -10.33 9.32 -0.16
N LYS A 134 -10.68 10.28 0.71
CA LYS A 134 -11.97 10.98 0.62
C LYS A 134 -12.10 11.75 -0.68
N GLN A 135 -11.05 12.45 -1.09
CA GLN A 135 -11.00 13.18 -2.36
C GLN A 135 -11.17 12.22 -3.55
N TYR A 136 -10.45 11.10 -3.54
CA TYR A 136 -10.58 10.07 -4.56
C TYR A 136 -12.02 9.54 -4.69
N ILE A 137 -12.69 9.23 -3.58
CA ILE A 137 -14.10 8.80 -3.61
C ILE A 137 -14.98 9.90 -4.23
N TYR A 138 -14.82 11.14 -3.79
CA TYR A 138 -15.60 12.27 -4.30
C TYR A 138 -15.42 12.46 -5.81
N GLU A 139 -14.18 12.46 -6.30
CA GLU A 139 -13.86 12.60 -7.72
C GLU A 139 -14.39 11.41 -8.53
N SER A 140 -14.26 10.17 -8.03
CA SER A 140 -14.82 8.99 -8.67
C SER A 140 -16.35 9.09 -8.83
N ILE A 141 -17.06 9.59 -7.82
CA ILE A 141 -18.52 9.82 -7.90
C ILE A 141 -18.84 10.95 -8.87
N TYR A 142 -18.16 12.10 -8.74
CA TYR A 142 -18.42 13.28 -9.55
C TYR A 142 -18.19 13.04 -11.05
N PHE A 143 -17.14 12.30 -11.40
CA PHE A 143 -16.76 11.99 -12.78
C PHE A 143 -17.27 10.62 -13.28
N ASN A 144 -18.06 9.88 -12.50
CA ASN A 144 -18.53 8.51 -12.81
C ASN A 144 -17.38 7.50 -13.12
N ASN A 145 -16.26 7.61 -12.43
CA ASN A 145 -15.04 6.81 -12.64
C ASN A 145 -14.90 5.69 -11.58
N PHE A 146 -15.84 4.76 -11.55
CA PHE A 146 -15.89 3.69 -10.53
C PHE A 146 -14.91 2.53 -10.78
N ASN A 147 -14.42 2.35 -12.01
CA ASN A 147 -13.46 1.31 -12.37
C ASN A 147 -12.00 1.75 -12.15
N ASN A 148 -11.78 2.79 -11.34
CA ASN A 148 -10.46 3.27 -10.97
C ASN A 148 -9.93 2.59 -9.71
N TYR A 149 -8.63 2.76 -9.51
CA TYR A 149 -7.90 2.26 -8.36
C TYR A 149 -7.23 3.43 -7.65
N TYR A 150 -7.23 3.38 -6.32
CA TYR A 150 -6.47 4.25 -5.45
C TYR A 150 -5.14 3.61 -5.10
N TYR A 151 -4.07 4.40 -5.13
CA TYR A 151 -2.78 4.08 -4.55
C TYR A 151 -2.08 5.37 -4.14
N GLU A 152 -1.21 5.29 -3.13
CA GLU A 152 -0.32 6.40 -2.80
C GLU A 152 0.83 6.49 -3.79
N GLU A 153 1.39 7.69 -3.96
CA GLU A 153 2.55 7.92 -4.83
C GLU A 153 3.73 6.98 -4.47
N GLU A 154 3.96 6.75 -3.18
CA GLU A 154 5.01 5.84 -2.69
C GLU A 154 4.82 4.41 -3.22
N THR A 155 3.58 3.92 -3.35
CA THR A 155 3.30 2.60 -3.93
C THR A 155 3.78 2.51 -5.38
N LEU A 156 3.52 3.55 -6.18
CA LEU A 156 4.00 3.62 -7.56
C LEU A 156 5.53 3.72 -7.62
N LEU A 157 6.14 4.55 -6.77
CA LEU A 157 7.60 4.67 -6.72
C LEU A 157 8.25 3.34 -6.35
N ASN A 158 7.72 2.61 -5.36
CA ASN A 158 8.22 1.30 -4.96
C ASN A 158 8.10 0.27 -6.09
N LEU A 159 6.99 0.26 -6.84
CA LEU A 159 6.87 -0.57 -8.04
C LEU A 159 7.98 -0.25 -9.05
N ILE A 160 8.19 1.04 -9.35
CA ILE A 160 9.22 1.47 -10.30
C ILE A 160 10.61 1.07 -9.79
N TYR A 161 10.90 1.21 -8.50
CA TYR A 161 12.19 0.77 -7.92
C TYR A 161 12.43 -0.73 -8.12
N ILE A 162 11.43 -1.57 -7.84
CA ILE A 162 11.53 -3.02 -8.01
C ILE A 162 11.75 -3.37 -9.49
N ILE A 163 10.94 -2.81 -10.38
CA ILE A 163 11.03 -3.06 -11.82
C ILE A 163 12.32 -2.49 -12.43
N ALA A 164 12.83 -1.36 -11.94
CA ALA A 164 14.12 -0.81 -12.36
C ALA A 164 15.28 -1.74 -12.00
N GLY A 165 15.26 -2.33 -10.79
CA GLY A 165 16.23 -3.33 -10.38
C GLY A 165 16.19 -4.57 -11.27
N PHE A 166 14.99 -5.05 -11.60
CA PHE A 166 14.78 -6.16 -12.51
C PHE A 166 15.26 -5.87 -13.94
N ALA A 167 14.83 -4.75 -14.50
CA ALA A 167 15.23 -4.32 -15.84
C ALA A 167 16.75 -4.16 -15.96
N LYS A 168 17.43 -3.74 -14.87
CA LYS A 168 18.89 -3.63 -14.84
C LYS A 168 19.55 -5.01 -14.87
N TYR A 169 19.01 -5.96 -14.10
CA TYR A 169 19.43 -7.36 -14.16
C TYR A 169 19.22 -7.94 -15.56
N GLU A 170 18.05 -7.71 -16.19
CA GLU A 170 17.79 -8.16 -17.56
C GLU A 170 18.83 -7.57 -18.52
N TYR A 171 19.04 -6.25 -18.48
CA TYR A 171 19.98 -5.56 -19.35
C TYR A 171 21.42 -6.10 -19.24
N GLN A 172 21.86 -6.43 -18.03
CA GLN A 172 23.20 -6.98 -17.76
C GLN A 172 23.38 -8.43 -18.24
N ASN A 173 22.30 -9.19 -18.36
CA ASN A 173 22.32 -10.61 -18.71
C ASN A 173 21.85 -10.88 -20.15
N ILE A 174 21.62 -9.82 -20.94
CA ILE A 174 21.37 -9.95 -22.36
C ILE A 174 22.61 -10.49 -23.07
N ASP A 175 22.43 -11.56 -23.83
CA ASP A 175 23.45 -12.11 -24.72
C ASP A 175 23.64 -11.16 -25.92
N VAL A 176 24.62 -10.27 -25.81
CA VAL A 176 24.90 -9.20 -26.79
C VAL A 176 25.19 -9.77 -28.18
N GLU A 177 25.67 -11.01 -28.28
CA GLU A 177 25.98 -11.67 -29.56
C GLU A 177 24.73 -12.12 -30.32
N LYS A 178 23.57 -12.22 -29.65
CA LYS A 178 22.29 -12.65 -30.24
C LYS A 178 21.37 -11.50 -30.63
N ILE A 179 21.73 -10.26 -30.30
CA ILE A 179 20.92 -9.07 -30.62
C ILE A 179 21.59 -8.29 -31.74
N ASP A 180 21.29 -8.68 -32.98
CA ASP A 180 21.47 -7.78 -34.12
C ASP A 180 20.51 -6.58 -33.93
N LYS A 181 21.10 -5.40 -33.68
CA LYS A 181 20.47 -4.08 -33.42
C LYS A 181 20.13 -3.77 -31.96
N LEU A 182 21.15 -3.30 -31.24
CA LEU A 182 21.10 -2.61 -29.94
C LEU A 182 20.31 -1.28 -29.91
N GLU A 183 19.50 -0.98 -30.93
CA GLU A 183 18.67 0.25 -30.98
C GLU A 183 17.25 0.06 -30.40
N LEU A 184 16.81 -1.15 -30.06
CA LEU A 184 15.38 -1.41 -29.86
C LEU A 184 14.83 -1.32 -28.43
N LEU A 185 15.66 -1.29 -27.39
CA LEU A 185 15.14 -1.14 -26.02
C LEU A 185 16.16 -0.50 -25.07
N ASN A 186 16.04 0.81 -24.89
CA ASN A 186 16.81 1.51 -23.87
C ASN A 186 16.21 1.27 -22.47
N TYR A 187 17.00 1.55 -21.44
CA TYR A 187 16.66 1.25 -20.05
C TYR A 187 15.33 1.87 -19.58
N PRO A 188 15.01 3.16 -19.84
CA PRO A 188 13.70 3.73 -19.52
C PRO A 188 12.54 2.99 -20.18
N THR A 189 12.67 2.65 -21.46
CA THR A 189 11.64 1.93 -22.23
C THR A 189 11.42 0.52 -21.68
N LEU A 190 12.50 -0.19 -21.32
CA LEU A 190 12.40 -1.52 -20.72
C LEU A 190 11.62 -1.50 -19.39
N ILE A 191 11.91 -0.54 -18.51
CA ILE A 191 11.17 -0.39 -17.26
C ILE A 191 9.68 -0.17 -17.52
N PHE A 192 9.36 0.73 -18.46
CA PHE A 192 7.97 1.01 -18.82
C PHE A 192 7.26 -0.23 -19.38
N ALA A 193 7.92 -1.00 -20.25
CA ALA A 193 7.40 -2.25 -20.79
C ALA A 193 7.16 -3.30 -19.67
N ASN A 194 8.08 -3.42 -18.73
CA ASN A 194 7.95 -4.34 -17.59
C ASN A 194 6.80 -3.96 -16.65
N ILE A 195 6.54 -2.67 -16.43
CA ILE A 195 5.35 -2.24 -15.68
C ILE A 195 4.07 -2.66 -16.42
N LYS A 196 4.02 -2.53 -17.75
CA LYS A 196 2.88 -3.03 -18.54
C LYS A 196 2.72 -4.55 -18.47
N LEU A 197 3.83 -5.30 -18.44
CA LEU A 197 3.80 -6.76 -18.27
C LEU A 197 3.33 -7.16 -16.86
N TYR A 198 3.72 -6.40 -15.85
CA TYR A 198 3.26 -6.56 -14.48
C TYR A 198 1.73 -6.37 -14.35
N GLU A 199 1.19 -5.34 -15.01
CA GLU A 199 -0.26 -5.08 -15.07
C GLU A 199 -1.06 -6.15 -15.81
N LYS A 200 -0.41 -6.86 -16.74
CA LYS A 200 -0.98 -8.02 -17.45
C LYS A 200 -0.86 -9.33 -16.66
N GLY A 201 -0.20 -9.31 -15.50
CA GLY A 201 0.07 -10.51 -14.70
C GLY A 201 1.17 -11.41 -15.24
N VAL A 202 1.93 -10.96 -16.26
CA VAL A 202 3.07 -11.71 -16.79
C VAL A 202 4.26 -11.63 -15.83
N ILE A 203 4.47 -10.45 -15.24
CA ILE A 203 5.42 -10.25 -14.15
C ILE A 203 4.63 -10.23 -12.84
N GLU A 204 5.03 -11.08 -11.90
CA GLU A 204 4.49 -11.12 -10.54
C GLU A 204 5.58 -10.73 -9.54
N ILE A 205 5.23 -9.85 -8.61
CA ILE A 205 6.09 -9.49 -7.49
C ILE A 205 5.60 -10.30 -6.28
N ILE A 206 6.49 -11.03 -5.64
CA ILE A 206 6.18 -11.83 -4.46
C ILE A 206 7.06 -11.42 -3.29
N GLU A 207 6.51 -11.51 -2.09
CA GLU A 207 7.24 -11.30 -0.84
C GLU A 207 7.39 -12.63 -0.09
N GLU A 208 8.63 -13.08 0.11
CA GLU A 208 8.98 -14.30 0.86
C GLU A 208 10.16 -14.03 1.80
N ASP A 209 10.05 -14.39 3.08
CA ASP A 209 11.12 -14.27 4.09
C ASP A 209 11.83 -12.91 4.13
N ASN A 210 11.04 -11.82 4.09
CA ASN A 210 11.51 -10.42 4.02
C ASN A 210 12.33 -10.08 2.76
N ARG A 211 12.16 -10.85 1.69
CA ARG A 211 12.75 -10.59 0.36
C ARG A 211 11.66 -10.37 -0.67
N ILE A 212 11.96 -9.54 -1.65
CA ILE A 212 11.10 -9.31 -2.80
C ILE A 212 11.66 -10.12 -3.97
N GLY A 213 10.85 -11.03 -4.50
CA GLY A 213 11.14 -11.82 -5.69
C GLY A 213 10.29 -11.40 -6.88
N ILE A 214 10.78 -11.70 -8.08
CA ILE A 214 10.03 -11.53 -9.34
C ILE A 214 9.89 -12.89 -9.99
N VAL A 215 8.67 -13.21 -10.38
CA VAL A 215 8.31 -14.45 -11.06
C VAL A 215 7.65 -14.11 -12.39
N LEU A 216 7.96 -14.90 -13.41
CA LEU A 216 7.35 -14.79 -14.73
C LEU A 216 6.22 -15.83 -14.85
N ASN A 217 4.99 -15.35 -15.04
CA ASN A 217 3.80 -16.17 -15.22
C ASN A 217 3.28 -16.06 -16.66
N PHE A 218 3.76 -16.95 -17.52
CA PHE A 218 3.32 -17.03 -18.92
C PHE A 218 1.95 -17.70 -19.10
N ASN A 219 1.36 -18.24 -18.04
CA ASN A 219 -0.01 -18.78 -18.04
C ASN A 219 -1.04 -17.74 -17.59
N SER A 220 -0.64 -16.49 -17.38
CA SER A 220 -1.56 -15.42 -17.02
C SER A 220 -2.67 -15.31 -18.07
N SER A 221 -3.93 -15.33 -17.61
CA SER A 221 -5.01 -14.85 -18.44
C SER A 221 -4.69 -13.40 -18.78
N ASN A 222 -4.76 -13.01 -20.06
CA ASN A 222 -4.47 -11.66 -20.57
C ASN A 222 -5.46 -10.59 -20.04
N ASN A 223 -5.84 -10.65 -18.76
CA ASN A 223 -6.65 -9.67 -18.08
C ASN A 223 -5.81 -8.41 -17.91
N GLN A 224 -5.94 -7.49 -18.86
CA GLN A 224 -5.31 -6.18 -18.80
C GLN A 224 -5.94 -5.38 -17.66
N ASN A 225 -5.23 -5.28 -16.54
CA ASN A 225 -5.55 -4.35 -15.48
C ASN A 225 -4.57 -3.17 -15.56
N ALA A 226 -4.85 -2.23 -16.45
CA ALA A 226 -4.10 -0.98 -16.56
C ALA A 226 -4.39 -0.13 -15.31
N ILE A 227 -3.62 -0.29 -14.24
CA ILE A 227 -3.77 0.40 -12.96
C ILE A 227 -2.91 1.68 -12.96
N PHE A 228 -1.60 1.50 -13.19
CA PHE A 228 -0.56 2.51 -13.25
C PHE A 228 -0.38 3.09 -14.67
N SER A 229 -0.67 2.33 -15.73
CA SER A 229 -0.51 2.78 -17.12
C SER A 229 -1.65 3.63 -17.67
N LYS A 230 -2.71 3.92 -16.89
CA LYS A 230 -3.82 4.80 -17.32
C LYS A 230 -3.35 6.20 -17.73
N ASN A 231 -2.27 6.69 -17.14
CA ASN A 231 -1.64 7.96 -17.49
C ASN A 231 -0.16 7.73 -17.80
N GLU A 232 0.13 7.34 -19.04
CA GLU A 232 1.48 6.99 -19.48
C GLU A 232 2.48 8.13 -19.28
N ASP A 233 2.09 9.38 -19.52
CA ASP A 233 2.97 10.54 -19.35
C ASP A 233 3.41 10.72 -17.90
N LEU A 234 2.46 10.60 -16.95
CA LEU A 234 2.79 10.64 -15.53
C LEU A 234 3.70 9.47 -15.15
N LEU A 235 3.39 8.26 -15.64
CA LEU A 235 4.19 7.07 -15.37
C LEU A 235 5.62 7.24 -15.89
N LYS A 236 5.81 7.66 -17.15
CA LYS A 236 7.13 7.94 -17.74
C LYS A 236 7.90 8.98 -16.93
N LYS A 237 7.25 10.08 -16.52
CA LYS A 237 7.88 11.09 -15.65
C LYS A 237 8.34 10.51 -14.31
N LYS A 238 7.53 9.64 -13.69
CA LYS A 238 7.89 8.98 -12.43
C LYS A 238 9.01 7.95 -12.60
N ILE A 239 9.05 7.23 -13.72
CA ILE A 239 10.16 6.34 -14.08
C ILE A 239 11.46 7.14 -14.13
N LEU A 240 11.49 8.24 -14.90
CA LEU A 240 12.67 9.11 -15.00
C LEU A 240 13.11 9.64 -13.64
N GLN A 241 12.16 10.09 -12.81
CA GLN A 241 12.44 10.58 -11.46
C GLN A 241 13.17 9.52 -10.61
N VAL A 242 12.75 8.27 -10.68
CA VAL A 242 13.35 7.17 -9.91
C VAL A 242 14.72 6.79 -10.47
N ILE A 243 14.84 6.53 -11.76
CA ILE A 243 16.10 6.03 -12.35
C ILE A 243 17.22 7.07 -12.33
N ASN A 244 16.89 8.34 -12.56
CA ASN A 244 17.88 9.42 -12.48
C ASN A 244 18.44 9.56 -11.06
N LYS A 245 17.61 9.26 -10.05
CA LYS A 245 18.04 9.23 -8.65
C LYS A 245 18.90 8.00 -8.33
N ILE A 246 18.59 6.83 -8.91
CA ILE A 246 19.36 5.59 -8.69
C ILE A 246 20.73 5.68 -9.34
N ASP A 247 20.78 6.03 -10.63
CA ASP A 247 22.01 5.93 -11.42
C ASP A 247 22.81 7.24 -11.46
N SER A 248 22.26 8.34 -10.90
CA SER A 248 22.86 9.70 -11.02
C SER A 248 23.05 10.13 -12.49
N VAL A 249 22.10 9.75 -13.35
CA VAL A 249 22.06 10.05 -14.79
C VAL A 249 20.91 11.04 -15.07
N ASN A 250 20.93 11.69 -16.22
CA ASN A 250 19.91 12.66 -16.66
C ASN A 250 19.08 12.14 -17.85
N TYR A 251 18.41 10.99 -17.70
CA TYR A 251 17.42 10.56 -18.68
C TYR A 251 16.27 11.58 -18.74
N ASN A 252 15.71 11.76 -19.93
CA ASN A 252 14.61 12.67 -20.23
C ASN A 252 13.50 11.94 -21.03
N ILE A 253 12.41 12.64 -21.33
CA ILE A 253 11.22 12.03 -21.95
C ILE A 253 11.50 11.47 -23.36
N ASN A 254 12.48 12.02 -24.08
CA ASN A 254 12.85 11.55 -25.41
C ASN A 254 13.64 10.25 -25.38
N ASP A 255 14.08 9.82 -24.20
CA ASP A 255 14.71 8.51 -24.01
C ASP A 255 13.68 7.38 -23.95
N PHE A 256 12.38 7.64 -24.03
CA PHE A 256 11.42 6.56 -24.28
C PHE A 256 11.26 6.34 -25.78
N LEU A 257 11.34 5.09 -26.22
CA LEU A 257 10.97 4.73 -27.59
C LEU A 257 9.45 4.86 -27.75
N ASN A 258 9.03 5.28 -28.96
CA ASN A 258 7.62 5.45 -29.33
C ASN A 258 6.92 4.12 -29.56
#